data_AF-A0A9X7DZM6-F1
#
_entry.id   AF-A0A9X7DZM6-F1
#
_cell.length_a   1.000
_cell.length_b   1.000
_cell.length_c   1.000
_cell.angle_alpha   90.00
_cell.angle_beta   90.00
_cell.angle_gamma   90.00
#
_symmetry.space_group_name_H-M   'P 1'
#
loop_
_entity.id
_entity.type
_entity.pdbx_description
1 polymer ?
#
loop_
_entity_poly.entity_id
_entity_poly.type
_entity_poly.pdbx_seq_one_letter_code
_entity_poly.pdbx_strand_id
1 'polypeptide(L)'
;NAKVVLVDGPAEEIFKIHKPSKPSLSSYINGVIESSIQNNQSVSSTIQQLMREQNEEGMTQAVPIIKKTKNEIDTVGIAFLNRKGKYLTHIPKKDVKFFNLINKQKSSGRMILHLALPPKKSNKKTNTSIFVQNATRKVVVNFQNGKFVFNLDIYANVALIEKTNANLIKGHYDNKKNINNLKRAIQKEINNNLQNMLYEIQQNKIDPIGLSLYARAFQYKEWKKVKGDWLQALAEAKINVKTHVKIKDTGTIRN
;
A
#
# COMPACT_ATOMS: atom_id res chain seq x y z
N ASN A 1 14.18 -14.72 11.88
CA ASN A 1 14.97 -13.80 11.02
C ASN A 1 14.96 -12.40 11.60
N ALA A 2 16.13 -11.77 11.70
CA ALA A 2 16.26 -10.39 12.18
C ALA A 2 15.53 -9.40 11.25
N LYS A 3 14.97 -8.35 11.84
CA LYS A 3 14.21 -7.29 11.16
C LYS A 3 14.82 -5.93 11.44
N VAL A 4 14.71 -5.04 10.47
CA VAL A 4 15.09 -3.63 10.60
C VAL A 4 13.83 -2.79 10.73
N VAL A 5 13.81 -1.83 11.64
CA VAL A 5 12.73 -0.86 11.80
C VAL A 5 13.31 0.52 12.02
N LEU A 6 12.56 1.55 11.66
CA LEU A 6 12.86 2.93 11.99
C LEU A 6 12.09 3.32 13.25
N VAL A 7 12.73 4.01 14.18
CA VAL A 7 12.06 4.56 15.38
C VAL A 7 11.74 6.02 15.12
N ASP A 8 10.48 6.40 15.29
CA ASP A 8 10.05 7.80 15.36
C ASP A 8 10.38 8.34 16.76
N GLY A 9 11.58 8.94 16.87
CA GLY A 9 12.16 9.43 18.12
C GLY A 9 13.48 8.74 18.47
N PRO A 10 14.04 9.00 19.66
CA PRO A 10 15.28 8.37 20.11
C PRO A 10 15.09 6.86 20.28
N ALA A 11 15.94 6.05 19.63
CA ALA A 11 15.85 4.60 19.69
C ALA A 11 15.96 4.06 21.13
N GLU A 12 16.74 4.73 21.98
CA GLU A 12 16.87 4.41 23.41
C GLU A 12 15.53 4.40 24.15
N GLU A 13 14.54 5.19 23.74
CA GLU A 13 13.25 5.25 24.42
C GLU A 13 12.45 3.95 24.30
N ILE A 14 12.67 3.19 23.22
CA ILE A 14 12.06 1.87 23.02
C ILE A 14 12.57 0.89 24.08
N PHE A 15 13.85 0.97 24.43
CA PHE A 15 14.46 0.09 25.45
C PHE A 15 14.01 0.43 26.88
N LYS A 16 13.47 1.63 27.10
CA LYS A 16 12.88 2.06 28.39
C LYS A 16 11.48 1.50 28.64
N ILE A 17 10.92 0.69 27.74
CA ILE A 17 9.58 0.11 27.90
C ILE A 17 9.66 -1.09 28.84
N HIS A 18 8.98 -0.98 29.98
CA HIS A 18 8.91 -2.05 30.97
C HIS A 18 7.46 -2.49 31.17
N LYS A 19 7.16 -3.75 30.81
CA LYS A 19 5.83 -4.36 30.94
C LYS A 19 5.97 -5.81 31.41
N PRO A 20 5.77 -6.07 32.71
CA PRO A 20 5.88 -7.44 33.27
C PRO A 20 4.91 -8.45 32.63
N SER A 21 3.75 -7.98 32.14
CA SER A 21 2.73 -8.81 31.48
C SER A 21 2.97 -9.07 29.99
N LYS A 22 4.04 -8.53 29.40
CA LYS A 22 4.39 -8.73 27.99
C LYS A 22 5.60 -9.66 27.87
N PRO A 23 5.76 -10.36 26.74
CA PRO A 23 6.97 -11.13 26.48
C PRO A 23 8.19 -10.20 26.40
N SER A 24 9.39 -10.77 26.20
CA SER A 24 10.62 -9.98 25.99
C SER A 24 10.41 -8.83 24.99
N LEU A 25 11.07 -7.68 25.21
CA LEU A 25 10.90 -6.49 24.37
C LEU A 25 11.05 -6.81 22.87
N SER A 26 12.01 -7.65 22.51
CA SER A 26 12.21 -8.14 21.14
C SER A 26 10.99 -8.90 20.60
N SER A 27 10.40 -9.79 21.40
CA SER A 27 9.19 -10.53 21.05
C SER A 27 7.97 -9.62 20.94
N TYR A 28 7.85 -8.62 21.83
CA TYR A 28 6.77 -7.64 21.77
C TYR A 28 6.85 -6.79 20.49
N ILE A 29 8.02 -6.23 20.19
CA ILE A 29 8.26 -5.48 18.94
C ILE A 29 7.94 -6.36 17.72
N ASN A 30 8.42 -7.60 17.72
CA ASN A 30 8.16 -8.53 16.63
C ASN A 30 6.65 -8.80 16.45
N GLY A 31 5.93 -9.00 17.55
CA GLY A 31 4.47 -9.19 17.55
C GLY A 31 3.71 -7.97 17.01
N VAL A 32 4.11 -6.75 17.39
CA VAL A 32 3.53 -5.50 16.86
C VAL A 32 3.75 -5.40 15.35
N ILE A 33 4.96 -5.68 14.87
CA ILE A 33 5.30 -5.64 13.44
C ILE A 33 4.53 -6.71 12.66
N GLU A 34 4.55 -7.97 13.10
CA GLU A 34 3.84 -9.06 12.43
C GLU A 34 2.33 -8.80 12.37
N SER A 35 1.73 -8.36 13.48
CA SER A 35 0.32 -7.98 13.52
C SER A 35 0.03 -6.85 12.52
N SER A 36 0.91 -5.85 12.44
CA SER A 36 0.76 -4.72 11.52
C SER A 36 0.92 -5.15 10.05
N ILE A 37 1.83 -6.09 9.73
CA ILE A 37 1.95 -6.70 8.40
C ILE A 37 0.69 -7.49 8.05
N GLN A 38 0.18 -8.33 8.97
CA GLN A 38 -1.04 -9.11 8.76
C GLN A 38 -2.27 -8.24 8.56
N ASN A 39 -2.31 -7.03 9.13
CA ASN A 39 -3.38 -6.05 8.95
C ASN A 39 -3.13 -5.07 7.78
N ASN A 40 -2.13 -5.32 6.92
CA ASN A 40 -1.72 -4.47 5.80
C ASN A 40 -1.35 -3.02 6.19
N GLN A 41 -0.96 -2.80 7.45
CA GLN A 41 -0.56 -1.51 8.01
C GLN A 41 0.95 -1.32 8.05
N SER A 42 1.72 -2.30 7.56
CA SER A 42 3.18 -2.26 7.48
C SER A 42 3.70 -3.15 6.34
N VAL A 43 5.03 -3.21 6.20
CA VAL A 43 5.77 -4.05 5.24
C VAL A 43 6.75 -4.97 5.97
N SER A 44 7.15 -6.05 5.32
CA SER A 44 8.26 -6.89 5.83
C SER A 44 9.59 -6.18 5.60
N SER A 45 10.48 -6.29 6.58
CA SER A 45 11.80 -5.65 6.60
C SER A 45 12.87 -6.58 7.17
N THR A 46 12.81 -7.87 6.80
CA THR A 46 13.87 -8.81 7.20
C THR A 46 15.20 -8.39 6.57
N ILE A 47 16.31 -8.59 7.27
CA ILE A 47 17.64 -8.25 6.73
C ILE A 47 17.89 -8.95 5.39
N GLN A 48 17.48 -10.21 5.27
CA GLN A 48 17.58 -10.97 4.02
C GLN A 48 16.84 -10.29 2.86
N GLN A 49 15.62 -9.81 3.10
CA GLN A 49 14.84 -9.09 2.09
C GLN A 49 15.52 -7.78 1.70
N LEU A 50 15.96 -7.00 2.69
CA LEU A 50 16.58 -5.71 2.47
C LEU A 50 17.89 -5.85 1.69
N MET A 51 18.73 -6.83 2.03
CA MET A 51 19.96 -7.13 1.30
C MET A 51 19.70 -7.51 -0.17
N ARG A 52 18.64 -8.30 -0.42
CA ARG A 52 18.22 -8.60 -1.80
C ARG A 52 17.81 -7.32 -2.55
N GLU A 53 16.97 -6.49 -1.94
CA GLU A 53 16.50 -5.22 -2.53
C GLU A 53 17.64 -4.23 -2.77
N GLN A 54 18.66 -4.20 -1.88
CA GLN A 54 19.83 -3.34 -2.03
C GLN A 54 20.66 -3.69 -3.27
N ASN A 55 20.74 -4.99 -3.58
CA ASN A 55 21.49 -5.51 -4.73
C ASN A 55 20.72 -5.33 -6.05
N GLU A 56 19.44 -4.96 -6.01
CA GLU A 56 18.66 -4.71 -7.22
C GLU A 56 18.88 -3.29 -7.75
N GLU A 57 19.11 -3.20 -9.06
CA GLU A 57 19.30 -1.94 -9.77
C GLU A 57 18.05 -1.06 -9.68
N GLY A 58 18.16 0.08 -8.98
CA GLY A 58 17.08 1.07 -8.89
C GLY A 58 16.02 0.85 -7.81
N MET A 59 16.02 -0.25 -7.05
CA MET A 59 15.02 -0.47 -5.99
C MET A 59 15.24 0.44 -4.78
N THR A 60 14.14 0.81 -4.12
CA THR A 60 14.12 1.54 -2.84
C THR A 60 13.60 0.64 -1.73
N GLN A 61 14.34 0.53 -0.64
CA GLN A 61 13.97 -0.30 0.50
C GLN A 61 12.84 0.35 1.30
N ALA A 62 11.93 -0.46 1.83
CA ALA A 62 10.85 -0.01 2.71
C ALA A 62 10.94 -0.70 4.08
N VAL A 63 10.87 0.07 5.17
CA VAL A 63 10.91 -0.45 6.54
C VAL A 63 9.74 0.09 7.38
N PRO A 64 9.21 -0.68 8.34
CA PRO A 64 8.24 -0.17 9.31
C PRO A 64 8.81 1.00 10.11
N ILE A 65 7.96 1.98 10.41
CA ILE A 65 8.22 2.99 11.42
C ILE A 65 7.46 2.60 12.68
N ILE A 66 8.17 2.46 13.79
CA ILE A 66 7.58 2.24 15.11
C ILE A 66 7.72 3.49 15.97
N LYS A 67 6.73 3.71 16.83
CA LYS A 67 6.74 4.82 17.79
C LYS A 67 6.34 4.32 19.16
N LYS A 68 7.03 4.80 20.19
CA LYS A 68 6.57 4.66 21.56
C LYS A 68 5.48 5.67 21.84
N THR A 69 4.33 5.18 22.31
CA THR A 69 3.26 6.04 22.83
C THR A 69 3.00 5.63 24.27
N LYS A 70 3.38 6.48 25.23
CA LYS A 70 3.40 6.14 26.66
C LYS A 70 4.25 4.88 26.90
N ASN A 71 3.64 3.77 27.27
CA ASN A 71 4.33 2.49 27.50
C ASN A 71 3.95 1.42 26.44
N GLU A 72 3.40 1.83 25.30
CA GLU A 72 3.03 0.98 24.15
C GLU A 72 3.95 1.26 22.95
N ILE A 73 4.11 0.28 22.08
CA ILE A 73 4.72 0.44 20.75
C ILE A 73 3.62 0.27 19.72
N ASP A 74 3.53 1.20 18.78
CA ASP A 74 2.68 1.07 17.61
C ASP A 74 3.46 1.33 16.32
N THR A 75 2.98 0.79 15.20
CA THR A 75 3.44 1.18 13.87
C THR A 75 2.77 2.47 13.45
N VAL A 76 3.53 3.42 12.91
CA VAL A 76 3.01 4.75 12.49
C VAL A 76 3.12 4.98 10.99
N GLY A 77 3.74 4.07 10.25
CA GLY A 77 3.89 4.15 8.82
C GLY A 77 5.01 3.25 8.30
N ILE A 78 5.47 3.55 7.10
CA ILE A 78 6.65 2.93 6.49
C ILE A 78 7.60 4.03 6.02
N ALA A 79 8.90 3.84 6.23
CA ALA A 79 9.95 4.71 5.74
C ALA A 79 10.61 4.09 4.52
N PHE A 80 11.05 4.93 3.61
CA PHE A 80 11.85 4.52 2.46
C PHE A 80 13.30 4.92 2.66
N LEU A 81 14.20 3.99 2.36
CA LEU A 81 15.63 4.15 2.53
C LEU A 81 16.33 4.07 1.18
N ASN A 82 17.36 4.88 1.00
CA ASN A 82 18.27 4.72 -0.14
C ASN A 82 19.16 3.49 0.06
N ARG A 83 19.96 3.17 -0.95
CA ARG A 83 20.89 2.04 -0.95
C ARG A 83 21.95 2.05 0.16
N LYS A 84 22.20 3.21 0.77
CA LYS A 84 23.12 3.38 1.91
C LYS A 84 22.38 3.29 3.26
N GLY A 85 21.10 2.93 3.27
CA GLY A 85 20.26 2.89 4.46
C GLY A 85 19.83 4.26 4.99
N LYS A 86 20.04 5.36 4.25
CA LYS A 86 19.62 6.69 4.69
C LYS A 86 18.14 6.90 4.42
N TYR A 87 17.45 7.52 5.37
CA TYR A 87 16.06 7.96 5.23
C TYR A 87 15.88 8.87 4.01
N LEU A 88 14.81 8.62 3.24
CA LEU A 88 14.39 9.46 2.11
C LEU A 88 13.06 10.15 2.41
N THR A 89 12.02 9.36 2.65
CA THR A 89 10.65 9.84 2.90
C THR A 89 9.83 8.74 3.58
N HIS A 90 8.55 8.99 3.85
CA HIS A 90 7.66 8.03 4.49
C HIS A 90 6.24 8.07 3.97
N ILE A 91 5.50 6.98 4.20
CA ILE A 91 4.05 6.91 4.03
C ILE A 91 3.43 6.69 5.42
N PRO A 92 2.45 7.52 5.84
CA PRO A 92 1.81 7.38 7.14
C PRO A 92 0.90 6.14 7.15
N LYS A 93 0.67 5.56 8.34
CA LYS A 93 -0.08 4.30 8.54
C LYS A 93 -1.41 4.21 7.77
N LYS A 94 -2.15 5.33 7.68
CA LYS A 94 -3.44 5.42 6.99
C LYS A 94 -3.34 5.05 5.50
N ASP A 95 -2.21 5.34 4.88
CA ASP A 95 -2.00 5.21 3.44
C ASP A 95 -1.26 3.89 3.08
N VAL A 96 -0.65 3.22 4.07
CA VAL A 96 0.10 1.96 3.86
C VAL A 96 -0.76 0.85 3.23
N LYS A 97 -2.07 0.80 3.51
CA LYS A 97 -2.96 -0.19 2.89
C LYS A 97 -3.10 0.02 1.38
N PHE A 98 -3.15 1.28 0.93
CA PHE A 98 -3.14 1.61 -0.49
C PHE A 98 -1.79 1.28 -1.11
N PHE A 99 -0.69 1.57 -0.41
CA PHE A 99 0.65 1.15 -0.84
C PHE A 99 0.74 -0.36 -1.03
N ASN A 100 0.21 -1.13 -0.09
CA ASN A 100 0.26 -2.59 -0.16
C ASN A 100 -0.55 -3.19 -1.32
N LEU A 101 -1.55 -2.47 -1.86
CA LEU A 101 -2.23 -2.87 -3.11
C LEU A 101 -1.31 -2.86 -4.33
N ILE A 102 -0.35 -1.93 -4.36
CA ILE A 102 0.59 -1.77 -5.47
C ILE A 102 1.97 -2.35 -5.18
N ASN A 103 2.36 -2.55 -3.93
CA ASN A 103 3.67 -3.09 -3.58
C ASN A 103 3.82 -4.57 -3.94
N LYS A 104 2.78 -5.37 -3.65
CA LYS A 104 2.81 -6.83 -3.82
C LYS A 104 2.03 -7.27 -5.05
N GLN A 105 2.50 -8.32 -5.73
CA GLN A 105 1.73 -8.94 -6.82
C GLN A 105 0.38 -9.49 -6.33
N LYS A 106 0.33 -10.02 -5.11
CA LYS A 106 -0.88 -10.46 -4.43
C LYS A 106 -0.91 -9.89 -3.02
N SER A 107 -1.99 -9.18 -2.69
CA SER A 107 -2.25 -8.73 -1.32
C SER A 107 -2.76 -9.90 -0.49
N SER A 108 -2.17 -10.09 0.69
CA SER A 108 -2.56 -11.09 1.69
C SER A 108 -2.80 -10.41 3.05
N GLY A 109 -3.45 -11.12 3.97
CA GLY A 109 -3.82 -10.56 5.28
C GLY A 109 -5.11 -9.73 5.25
N ARG A 110 -5.50 -9.23 6.42
CA ARG A 110 -6.71 -8.42 6.59
C ARG A 110 -6.47 -7.02 6.03
N MET A 111 -7.34 -6.56 5.14
CA MET A 111 -7.27 -5.19 4.59
C MET A 111 -8.66 -4.55 4.63
N ILE A 112 -8.80 -3.53 5.48
CA ILE A 112 -10.00 -2.69 5.54
C ILE A 112 -9.63 -1.29 5.05
N LEU A 113 -10.24 -0.86 3.96
CA LEU A 113 -10.05 0.48 3.41
C LEU A 113 -11.20 1.37 3.86
N HIS A 114 -10.86 2.60 4.25
CA HIS A 114 -11.83 3.66 4.54
C HIS A 114 -11.84 4.61 3.36
N LEU A 115 -12.97 4.68 2.68
CA LEU A 115 -13.14 5.41 1.43
C LEU A 115 -14.14 6.54 1.63
N ALA A 116 -13.81 7.73 1.13
CA ALA A 116 -14.73 8.85 1.16
C ALA A 116 -15.59 8.82 -0.10
N LEU A 117 -16.75 8.16 -0.03
CA LEU A 117 -17.65 7.97 -1.18
C LEU A 117 -18.79 9.01 -1.18
N PRO A 118 -19.21 9.52 -2.35
CA PRO A 118 -20.37 10.41 -2.41
C PRO A 118 -21.65 9.65 -2.03
N PRO A 119 -22.50 10.18 -1.13
CA PRO A 119 -23.79 9.57 -0.81
C PRO A 119 -24.82 9.81 -1.92
N LYS A 120 -25.88 8.99 -1.94
CA LYS A 120 -26.96 9.08 -2.94
C LYS A 120 -27.74 10.41 -2.94
N LYS A 121 -27.72 11.19 -1.86
CA LYS A 121 -28.58 12.37 -1.67
C LYS A 121 -27.89 13.60 -1.04
N SER A 122 -26.56 13.66 -1.00
CA SER A 122 -25.86 14.85 -0.47
C SER A 122 -24.50 15.07 -1.14
N ASN A 123 -24.03 16.32 -1.13
CA ASN A 123 -22.70 16.70 -1.63
C ASN A 123 -21.55 16.40 -0.64
N LYS A 124 -21.83 15.82 0.54
CA LYS A 124 -20.80 15.51 1.54
C LYS A 124 -20.42 14.04 1.47
N LYS A 125 -19.16 13.73 1.16
CA LYS A 125 -18.62 12.36 1.15
C LYS A 125 -18.85 11.67 2.50
N THR A 126 -19.34 10.43 2.48
CA THR A 126 -19.48 9.56 3.65
C THR A 126 -18.31 8.60 3.74
N ASN A 127 -17.82 8.35 4.96
CA ASN A 127 -16.76 7.37 5.20
C ASN A 127 -17.33 5.96 5.11
N THR A 128 -17.07 5.30 3.99
CA THR A 128 -17.45 3.92 3.70
C THR A 128 -16.28 3.00 4.03
N SER A 129 -16.51 1.98 4.84
CA SER A 129 -15.50 0.95 5.08
C SER A 129 -15.75 -0.26 4.20
N ILE A 130 -14.72 -0.71 3.49
CA ILE A 130 -14.76 -1.93 2.68
C ILE A 130 -13.70 -2.90 3.15
N PHE A 131 -14.04 -4.19 3.12
CA PHE A 131 -13.09 -5.27 3.35
C PHE A 131 -12.58 -5.79 2.01
N VAL A 132 -11.28 -5.72 1.78
CA VAL A 132 -10.64 -6.28 0.58
C VAL A 132 -10.32 -7.75 0.87
N GLN A 133 -11.10 -8.64 0.26
CA GLN A 133 -10.97 -10.08 0.47
C GLN A 133 -9.71 -10.64 -0.21
N ASN A 134 -9.39 -10.10 -1.39
CA ASN A 134 -8.13 -10.34 -2.08
C ASN A 134 -7.92 -9.24 -3.12
N ALA A 135 -6.65 -8.96 -3.41
CA ALA A 135 -6.27 -8.09 -4.50
C ALA A 135 -5.02 -8.61 -5.20
N THR A 136 -4.96 -8.39 -6.52
CA THR A 136 -3.77 -8.68 -7.33
C THR A 136 -3.37 -7.47 -8.16
N ARG A 137 -2.06 -7.30 -8.31
CA ARG A 137 -1.44 -6.30 -9.19
C ARG A 137 -0.90 -7.00 -10.42
N LYS A 138 -1.18 -6.43 -11.59
CA LYS A 138 -0.50 -6.72 -12.85
C LYS A 138 0.20 -5.45 -13.34
N VAL A 139 1.38 -5.62 -13.93
CA VAL A 139 2.17 -4.53 -14.50
C VAL A 139 2.53 -4.91 -15.92
N VAL A 140 2.23 -4.03 -16.85
CA VAL A 140 2.74 -4.09 -18.22
C VAL A 140 3.63 -2.87 -18.42
N VAL A 141 4.80 -3.09 -19.02
CA VAL A 141 5.76 -2.02 -19.31
C VAL A 141 6.06 -1.97 -20.79
N ASN A 142 5.95 -0.78 -21.34
CA ASN A 142 6.33 -0.44 -22.71
C ASN A 142 7.39 0.67 -22.67
N PHE A 143 8.00 0.93 -23.82
CA PHE A 143 8.87 2.07 -24.03
C PHE A 143 8.41 2.85 -25.26
N GLN A 144 8.06 4.12 -25.08
CA GLN A 144 7.48 4.97 -26.13
C GLN A 144 8.01 6.39 -25.99
N ASN A 145 8.38 7.03 -27.10
CA ASN A 145 8.85 8.41 -27.14
C ASN A 145 9.97 8.70 -26.12
N GLY A 146 10.94 7.78 -26.02
CA GLY A 146 12.09 7.91 -25.12
C GLY A 146 11.79 7.69 -23.64
N LYS A 147 10.58 7.23 -23.27
CA LYS A 147 10.16 7.08 -21.87
C LYS A 147 9.52 5.72 -21.61
N PHE A 148 9.69 5.23 -20.39
CA PHE A 148 8.96 4.06 -19.91
C PHE A 148 7.48 4.40 -19.72
N VAL A 149 6.61 3.47 -20.10
CA VAL A 149 5.17 3.54 -19.88
C VAL A 149 4.74 2.32 -19.08
N PHE A 150 4.42 2.52 -17.81
CA PHE A 150 3.92 1.50 -16.90
C PHE A 150 2.40 1.55 -16.84
N ASN A 151 1.74 0.41 -17.03
CA ASN A 151 0.31 0.25 -16.83
C ASN A 151 0.08 -0.75 -15.70
N LEU A 152 -0.45 -0.27 -14.58
CA LEU A 152 -0.75 -1.03 -13.39
C LEU A 152 -2.25 -1.34 -13.34
N ASP A 153 -2.61 -2.61 -13.43
CA ASP A 153 -3.98 -3.06 -13.21
C ASP A 153 -4.12 -3.69 -11.83
N ILE A 154 -5.01 -3.13 -11.01
CA ILE A 154 -5.31 -3.61 -9.65
C ILE A 154 -6.68 -4.26 -9.65
N TYR A 155 -6.73 -5.57 -9.45
CA TYR A 155 -7.97 -6.33 -9.38
C TYR A 155 -8.30 -6.60 -7.92
N ALA A 156 -9.40 -6.07 -7.41
CA ALA A 156 -9.81 -6.20 -6.02
C ALA A 156 -11.21 -6.82 -5.89
N ASN A 157 -11.31 -7.92 -5.12
CA ASN A 157 -12.59 -8.45 -4.65
C ASN A 157 -12.89 -7.84 -3.27
N VAL A 158 -14.05 -7.21 -3.13
CA VAL A 158 -14.39 -6.43 -1.93
C VAL A 158 -15.75 -6.83 -1.36
N ALA A 159 -15.88 -6.70 -0.05
CA ALA A 159 -17.12 -6.81 0.70
C ALA A 159 -17.42 -5.49 1.43
N LEU A 160 -18.70 -5.12 1.49
CA LEU A 160 -19.13 -3.95 2.24
C LEU A 160 -19.30 -4.31 3.72
N ILE A 161 -18.91 -3.40 4.62
CA ILE A 161 -19.10 -3.57 6.06
C ILE A 161 -20.42 -2.89 6.46
N GLU A 162 -21.42 -3.71 6.84
CA GLU A 162 -22.84 -3.31 7.04
C GLU A 162 -23.03 -2.07 7.93
N LYS A 163 -22.51 -2.11 9.16
CA LYS A 163 -22.74 -1.06 10.17
C LYS A 163 -22.23 0.31 9.71
N THR A 164 -21.16 0.36 8.91
CA THR A 164 -20.62 1.62 8.38
C THR A 164 -21.34 2.10 7.11
N ASN A 165 -22.09 1.23 6.44
CA ASN A 165 -22.59 1.45 5.07
C ASN A 165 -24.12 1.40 4.96
N ALA A 166 -24.84 1.40 6.08
CA ALA A 166 -26.30 1.21 6.19
C ALA A 166 -27.16 2.14 5.30
N ASN A 167 -26.60 3.25 4.81
CA ASN A 167 -27.32 4.20 3.94
C ASN A 167 -27.03 4.02 2.44
N LEU A 168 -26.10 3.14 2.05
CA LEU A 168 -25.69 2.96 0.65
C LEU A 168 -26.64 2.02 -0.12
N ILE A 169 -27.27 1.06 0.57
CA ILE A 169 -28.08 -0.03 -0.03
C ILE A 169 -29.44 -0.19 0.68
N LYS A 170 -30.13 0.91 0.98
CA LYS A 170 -31.56 0.82 1.36
C LYS A 170 -32.43 0.76 0.11
N GLY A 171 -33.25 -0.29 -0.01
CA GLY A 171 -34.32 -0.43 -1.01
C GLY A 171 -34.16 -1.65 -1.95
N HIS A 172 -35.17 -2.53 -1.96
CA HIS A 172 -35.20 -3.78 -2.73
C HIS A 172 -35.35 -3.61 -4.27
N TYR A 173 -35.62 -2.41 -4.79
CA TYR A 173 -36.17 -2.24 -6.14
C TYR A 173 -35.24 -1.71 -7.24
N ASP A 174 -33.92 -1.55 -7.01
CA ASP A 174 -33.03 -1.04 -8.08
C ASP A 174 -31.57 -1.51 -7.95
N ASN A 175 -31.38 -2.80 -7.68
CA ASN A 175 -30.16 -3.32 -7.08
C ASN A 175 -28.93 -3.27 -8.03
N LYS A 176 -29.09 -3.55 -9.33
CA LYS A 176 -27.94 -3.62 -10.27
C LYS A 176 -27.32 -2.26 -10.61
N LYS A 177 -28.14 -1.24 -10.92
CA LYS A 177 -27.65 0.11 -11.26
C LYS A 177 -26.94 0.76 -10.07
N ASN A 178 -27.50 0.59 -8.87
CA ASN A 178 -26.92 1.09 -7.63
C ASN A 178 -25.59 0.41 -7.28
N ILE A 179 -25.51 -0.92 -7.40
CA ILE A 179 -24.25 -1.67 -7.20
C ILE A 179 -23.19 -1.22 -8.22
N ASN A 180 -23.56 -1.02 -9.48
CA ASN A 180 -22.64 -0.54 -10.51
C ASN A 180 -22.12 0.88 -10.22
N ASN A 181 -22.97 1.79 -9.75
CA ASN A 181 -22.56 3.13 -9.34
C ASN A 181 -21.62 3.10 -8.13
N LEU A 182 -21.94 2.29 -7.12
CA LEU A 182 -21.08 2.09 -5.95
C LEU A 182 -19.72 1.50 -6.35
N LYS A 183 -19.71 0.47 -7.19
CA LYS A 183 -18.49 -0.11 -7.76
C LYS A 183 -17.63 0.95 -8.44
N ARG A 184 -18.23 1.79 -9.29
CA ARG A 184 -17.52 2.89 -9.98
C ARG A 184 -16.96 3.91 -8.99
N ALA A 185 -17.72 4.26 -7.94
CA ALA A 185 -17.26 5.18 -6.91
C ALA A 185 -16.07 4.61 -6.11
N ILE A 186 -16.14 3.34 -5.70
CA ILE A 186 -15.02 2.63 -5.04
C ILE A 186 -13.80 2.59 -5.95
N GLN A 187 -13.98 2.21 -7.22
CA GLN A 187 -12.90 2.19 -8.20
C GLN A 187 -12.24 3.56 -8.31
N LYS A 188 -13.03 4.63 -8.48
CA LYS A 188 -12.52 5.99 -8.61
C LYS A 188 -11.73 6.42 -7.37
N GLU A 189 -12.26 6.20 -6.17
CA GLU A 189 -11.59 6.60 -4.94
C GLU A 189 -10.27 5.85 -4.74
N ILE A 190 -10.25 4.52 -4.93
CA ILE A 190 -9.00 3.74 -4.86
C ILE A 190 -8.02 4.22 -5.94
N ASN A 191 -8.48 4.42 -7.18
CA ASN A 191 -7.63 4.85 -8.28
C ASN A 191 -6.98 6.19 -8.00
N ASN A 192 -7.71 7.16 -7.47
CA ASN A 192 -7.18 8.47 -7.09
C ASN A 192 -6.11 8.35 -6.00
N ASN A 193 -6.34 7.55 -4.95
CA ASN A 193 -5.35 7.33 -3.90
C ASN A 193 -4.07 6.69 -4.45
N LEU A 194 -4.20 5.71 -5.35
CA LEU A 194 -3.05 5.07 -5.99
C LEU A 194 -2.32 6.00 -6.96
N GLN A 195 -3.03 6.82 -7.73
CA GLN A 195 -2.44 7.83 -8.61
C GLN A 195 -1.61 8.84 -7.82
N ASN A 196 -2.16 9.37 -6.73
CA ASN A 196 -1.43 10.30 -5.86
C ASN A 196 -0.18 9.64 -5.28
N MET A 197 -0.28 8.39 -4.83
CA MET A 197 0.87 7.67 -4.30
C MET A 197 1.97 7.41 -5.35
N LEU A 198 1.58 7.08 -6.58
CA LEU A 198 2.54 6.92 -7.68
C LEU A 198 3.20 8.26 -8.04
N TYR A 199 2.44 9.36 -7.99
CA TYR A 199 3.01 10.70 -8.14
C TYR A 199 4.03 11.01 -7.04
N GLU A 200 3.72 10.74 -5.77
CA GLU A 200 4.67 10.91 -4.66
C GLU A 200 5.93 10.05 -4.85
N ILE A 201 5.80 8.81 -5.31
CA ILE A 201 6.93 7.93 -5.65
C ILE A 201 7.84 8.59 -6.72
N GLN A 202 7.25 9.17 -7.76
CA GLN A 202 8.00 9.88 -8.82
C GLN A 202 8.66 11.17 -8.31
N GLN A 203 7.93 11.99 -7.53
CA GLN A 203 8.47 13.24 -6.96
C GLN A 203 9.64 12.99 -6.02
N ASN A 204 9.52 11.97 -5.17
CA ASN A 204 10.58 11.59 -4.24
C ASN A 204 11.71 10.79 -4.92
N LYS A 205 11.61 10.49 -6.22
CA LYS A 205 12.57 9.69 -7.01
C LYS A 205 12.92 8.37 -6.31
N ILE A 206 11.90 7.59 -5.98
CA ILE A 206 12.04 6.27 -5.35
C ILE A 206 11.37 5.18 -6.19
N ASP A 207 11.79 3.92 -6.03
CA ASP A 207 11.12 2.75 -6.61
C ASP A 207 10.88 1.66 -5.55
N PRO A 208 9.93 1.88 -4.63
CA PRO A 208 9.62 0.92 -3.58
C PRO A 208 8.72 -0.24 -4.06
N ILE A 209 8.25 -0.21 -5.31
CA ILE A 209 7.33 -1.21 -5.87
C ILE A 209 7.96 -2.04 -7.00
N GLY A 210 9.26 -1.88 -7.22
CA GLY A 210 10.10 -2.70 -8.09
C GLY A 210 9.85 -2.53 -9.59
N LEU A 211 9.49 -1.33 -10.06
CA LEU A 211 9.27 -1.07 -11.50
C LEU A 211 10.53 -1.28 -12.34
N SER A 212 11.72 -1.09 -11.77
CA SER A 212 13.00 -1.43 -12.41
C SER A 212 13.07 -2.89 -12.84
N LEU A 213 12.54 -3.80 -12.01
CA LEU A 213 12.55 -5.24 -12.31
C LEU A 213 11.70 -5.55 -13.54
N TYR A 214 10.55 -4.88 -13.69
CA TYR A 214 9.70 -5.02 -14.86
C TYR A 214 10.37 -4.43 -16.11
N ALA A 215 10.95 -3.23 -16.00
CA ALA A 215 11.69 -2.63 -17.10
C ALA A 215 12.88 -3.50 -17.55
N ARG A 216 13.64 -4.06 -16.61
CA ARG A 216 14.72 -5.01 -16.90
C ARG A 216 14.20 -6.26 -17.61
N ALA A 217 13.08 -6.82 -17.16
CA ALA A 217 12.55 -8.07 -17.69
C ALA A 217 11.95 -7.92 -19.10
N PHE A 218 11.24 -6.82 -19.37
CA PHE A 218 10.44 -6.69 -20.59
C PHE A 218 10.94 -5.61 -21.57
N GLN A 219 11.80 -4.70 -21.11
CA GLN A 219 12.35 -3.59 -21.90
C GLN A 219 13.87 -3.48 -21.67
N TYR A 220 14.57 -4.62 -21.65
CA TYR A 220 15.98 -4.73 -21.24
C TYR A 220 16.92 -3.76 -21.98
N LYS A 221 16.79 -3.65 -23.31
CA LYS A 221 17.65 -2.78 -24.13
C LYS A 221 17.59 -1.32 -23.67
N GLU A 222 16.40 -0.84 -23.34
CA GLU A 222 16.17 0.53 -22.89
C GLU A 222 16.54 0.69 -21.42
N TRP A 223 16.18 -0.28 -20.59
CA TRP A 223 16.54 -0.29 -19.17
C TRP A 223 18.06 -0.25 -18.96
N LYS A 224 18.82 -1.00 -19.76
CA LYS A 224 20.29 -1.06 -19.67
C LYS A 224 20.94 0.32 -19.88
N LYS A 225 20.34 1.21 -20.69
CA LYS A 225 20.85 2.57 -20.95
C LYS A 225 20.70 3.47 -19.73
N VAL A 226 19.68 3.25 -18.89
CA VAL A 226 19.33 4.13 -17.77
C VAL A 226 19.53 3.51 -16.39
N LYS A 227 19.94 2.23 -16.30
CA LYS A 227 20.01 1.48 -15.03
C LYS A 227 20.83 2.15 -13.92
N GLY A 228 21.86 2.92 -14.29
CA GLY A 228 22.68 3.70 -13.36
C GLY A 228 21.96 4.93 -12.77
N ASP A 229 20.98 5.47 -13.49
CA ASP A 229 20.15 6.62 -13.09
C ASP A 229 18.65 6.26 -13.14
N TRP A 230 18.33 5.03 -12.72
CA TRP A 230 16.99 4.47 -12.83
C TRP A 230 15.91 5.35 -12.18
N LEU A 231 16.22 5.94 -11.03
CA LEU A 231 15.27 6.73 -10.26
C LEU A 231 14.88 8.02 -10.99
N GLN A 232 15.80 8.61 -11.77
CA GLN A 232 15.49 9.73 -12.66
C GLN A 232 14.62 9.29 -13.83
N ALA A 233 14.98 8.19 -14.50
CA ALA A 233 14.18 7.63 -15.59
C ALA A 233 12.75 7.27 -15.14
N LEU A 234 12.59 6.78 -13.91
CA LEU A 234 11.28 6.50 -13.31
C LEU A 234 10.49 7.79 -13.01
N ALA A 235 11.15 8.84 -12.52
CA ALA A 235 10.51 10.12 -12.26
C ALA A 235 9.91 10.74 -13.54
N GLU A 236 10.52 10.47 -14.70
CA GLU A 236 10.04 10.94 -16.00
C GLU A 236 9.09 9.98 -16.72
N ALA A 237 8.95 8.74 -16.23
CA ALA A 237 8.12 7.72 -16.82
C ALA A 237 6.63 8.09 -16.77
N LYS A 238 5.85 7.54 -17.71
CA LYS A 238 4.39 7.58 -17.63
C LYS A 238 3.91 6.40 -16.81
N ILE A 239 3.24 6.65 -15.69
CA ILE A 239 2.67 5.60 -14.84
C ILE A 239 1.15 5.74 -14.81
N ASN A 240 0.46 4.76 -15.39
CA ASN A 240 -0.98 4.67 -15.37
C ASN A 240 -1.39 3.59 -14.37
N VAL A 241 -2.43 3.85 -13.58
CA VAL A 241 -3.07 2.84 -12.72
C VAL A 241 -4.56 2.77 -13.03
N LYS A 242 -5.08 1.54 -13.06
CA LYS A 242 -6.48 1.24 -13.26
C LYS A 242 -6.95 0.22 -12.24
N THR A 243 -7.94 0.61 -11.44
CA THR A 243 -8.54 -0.27 -10.43
C THR A 243 -9.81 -0.94 -10.98
N HIS A 244 -9.88 -2.27 -10.85
CA HIS A 244 -11.02 -3.11 -11.20
C HIS A 244 -11.60 -3.72 -9.93
N VAL A 245 -12.85 -3.39 -9.61
CA VAL A 245 -13.50 -3.86 -8.38
C VAL A 245 -14.60 -4.85 -8.71
N LYS A 246 -14.68 -5.93 -7.93
CA LYS A 246 -15.83 -6.83 -7.88
C LYS A 246 -16.36 -6.85 -6.45
N ILE A 247 -17.59 -6.36 -6.28
CA ILE A 247 -18.30 -6.44 -5.01
C ILE A 247 -18.83 -7.87 -4.88
N LYS A 248 -18.35 -8.61 -3.88
CA LYS A 248 -18.68 -10.01 -3.62
C LYS A 248 -19.79 -10.17 -2.59
N ASP A 249 -19.85 -9.23 -1.66
CA ASP A 249 -20.83 -9.19 -0.60
C ASP A 249 -21.21 -7.74 -0.32
N THR A 250 -22.51 -7.48 -0.23
CA THR A 250 -23.08 -6.18 0.10
C THR A 250 -23.37 -6.02 1.59
N GLY A 251 -23.16 -7.07 2.39
CA GLY A 251 -23.60 -7.07 3.78
C GLY A 251 -25.12 -7.01 3.83
N THR A 252 -25.77 -8.01 3.26
CA THR A 252 -27.21 -8.20 3.43
C THR A 252 -27.43 -9.66 3.72
N ILE A 253 -27.93 -9.96 4.93
CA ILE A 253 -28.47 -11.27 5.29
C ILE A 253 -29.46 -11.65 4.20
N ARG A 254 -29.21 -12.78 3.52
CA ARG A 254 -30.27 -13.48 2.78
C ARG A 254 -31.17 -14.10 3.85
N ASN A 255 -32.29 -13.45 4.14
CA ASN A 255 -33.43 -14.14 4.72
C ASN A 255 -33.99 -15.11 3.69
#